data_AF-J0XRQ3-F1
#
_entry.id   AF-J0XRQ3-F1
#
_cell.length_a   1.000
_cell.length_b   1.000
_cell.length_c   1.000
_cell.angle_alpha   90.00
_cell.angle_beta   90.00
_cell.angle_gamma   90.00
#
_symmetry.space_group_name_H-M   'P 1'
#
loop_
_entity.id
_entity.type
_entity.pdbx_description
1 polymer ?
#
loop_
_entity_poly.entity_id
_entity_poly.type
_entity_poly.pdbx_seq_one_letter_code
_entity_poly.pdbx_strand_id
1 'polypeptide(L)' 'MTGEKLPDPASLGYEAARDELVQIVRALEGGQAPLEDTLALWERGEALAARCSAILDGAQARLAKAGQSGEAE' A
#
# COMPACT_ATOMS: atom_id res chain seq x y z
N MET A 1 -18.75 3.12 17.97
CA MET A 1 -17.81 2.98 16.84
C MET A 1 -16.78 1.96 17.26
N THR A 2 -16.85 0.76 16.69
CA THR A 2 -15.97 -0.36 17.07
C THR A 2 -14.52 0.04 16.78
N GLY A 3 -13.71 0.08 17.83
CA GLY A 3 -12.26 0.27 17.76
C GLY A 3 -11.57 -0.97 17.19
N GLU A 4 -11.93 -1.35 15.97
CA GLU A 4 -11.24 -2.41 15.25
C GLU A 4 -9.91 -1.85 14.75
N LYS A 5 -8.84 -2.29 15.40
CA LYS A 5 -7.47 -1.99 15.01
C LYS A 5 -7.27 -2.51 13.59
N LEU A 6 -7.11 -1.58 12.64
CA LEU A 6 -6.80 -1.92 11.26
C LEU A 6 -5.55 -2.81 11.21
N PRO A 7 -5.50 -3.79 10.28
CA PRO A 7 -4.33 -4.63 10.12
C PRO A 7 -3.09 -3.79 9.78
N ASP A 8 -1.94 -4.28 10.23
CA ASP A 8 -0.64 -3.69 9.89
C ASP A 8 -0.47 -3.72 8.36
N PRO A 9 -0.21 -2.56 7.70
CA PRO A 9 0.04 -2.49 6.27
C PRO A 9 1.10 -3.50 5.79
N ALA A 10 2.12 -3.80 6.60
CA ALA A 10 3.16 -4.76 6.26
C ALA A 10 2.65 -6.20 6.09
N SER A 11 1.49 -6.53 6.67
CA SER A 11 0.86 -7.85 6.57
C SER A 11 -0.07 -8.00 5.36
N LEU A 12 -0.43 -6.90 4.69
CA LEU A 12 -1.44 -6.89 3.62
C LEU A 12 -0.89 -7.43 2.29
N GLY A 13 -1.77 -8.10 1.53
CA GLY A 13 -1.54 -8.36 0.11
C GLY A 13 -1.69 -7.09 -0.74
N TYR A 14 -1.23 -7.13 -2.00
CA TYR A 14 -1.23 -5.95 -2.88
C TYR A 14 -2.63 -5.35 -3.07
N GLU A 15 -3.61 -6.18 -3.41
CA GLU A 15 -4.98 -5.70 -3.68
C GLU A 15 -5.61 -5.07 -2.44
N ALA A 16 -5.49 -5.72 -1.28
CA ALA A 16 -5.99 -5.19 -0.02
C ALA A 16 -5.30 -3.87 0.36
N ALA A 17 -3.97 -3.78 0.23
CA ALA A 17 -3.23 -2.56 0.52
C ALA A 17 -3.60 -1.41 -0.43
N ARG A 18 -3.77 -1.70 -1.72
CA ARG A 18 -4.18 -0.73 -2.74
C ARG A 18 -5.59 -0.22 -2.48
N ASP A 19 -6.53 -1.11 -2.22
CA ASP A 19 -7.94 -0.75 -2.03
C ASP A 19 -8.10 0.14 -0.79
N GLU A 20 -7.39 -0.18 0.29
CA GLU A 20 -7.37 0.66 1.48
C GLU A 20 -6.72 2.03 1.23
N LEU A 21 -5.59 2.07 0.50
CA LEU A 21 -4.94 3.31 0.11
C LEU A 21 -5.90 4.22 -0.69
N VAL A 22 -6.68 3.65 -1.61
CA VAL A 22 -7.69 4.40 -2.38
C VAL A 22 -8.77 4.97 -1.46
N GLN A 23 -9.21 4.24 -0.43
CA GLN A 23 -10.18 4.79 0.53
C GLN A 23 -9.59 5.96 1.33
N ILE A 24 -8.34 5.84 1.76
CA ILE A 24 -7.64 6.91 2.49
C ILE A 24 -7.49 8.16 1.63
N VAL A 25 -7.05 8.02 0.37
CA VAL A 25 -6.93 9.15 -0.56
C VAL A 25 -8.26 9.86 -0.73
N ARG A 26 -9.35 9.11 -0.95
CA ARG A 26 -10.71 9.68 -1.05
C ARG A 26 -11.13 10.42 0.22
N ALA A 27 -10.79 9.89 1.39
CA ALA A 27 -11.10 10.53 2.67
C ALA A 27 -10.33 11.85 2.85
N LEU A 28 -9.04 11.87 2.46
CA LEU A 28 -8.19 13.06 2.49
C LEU A 28 -8.69 14.14 1.50
N GLU A 29 -9.06 13.74 0.29
CA GLU A 29 -9.63 14.64 -0.73
C GLU A 29 -10.97 15.26 -0.30
N GLY A 30 -11.73 14.58 0.58
CA GLY A 30 -12.98 15.08 1.13
C GLY A 30 -12.82 16.28 2.08
N GLY A 31 -11.64 16.46 2.68
CA GLY A 31 -11.26 17.69 3.41
C GLY A 31 -12.10 18.04 4.65
N GLN A 32 -12.86 17.10 5.20
CA GLN A 32 -13.82 17.35 6.30
C GLN A 32 -13.36 16.80 7.67
N ALA A 33 -12.19 16.19 7.74
CA ALA A 33 -11.65 15.62 8.98
C ALA A 33 -10.80 16.64 9.77
N PRO A 34 -10.76 16.55 11.11
CA PRO A 34 -9.77 17.25 11.94
C PRO A 34 -8.33 17.02 11.46
N LEU A 35 -7.43 17.96 11.76
CA LEU A 35 -6.02 17.87 11.36
C LEU A 35 -5.35 16.57 11.87
N GLU A 36 -5.61 16.21 13.12
CA GLU A 36 -5.03 15.00 13.75
C GLU A 36 -5.47 13.72 13.02
N ASP A 37 -6.75 13.63 12.65
CA ASP A 37 -7.29 12.51 11.88
C ASP A 37 -6.72 12.49 10.45
N THR A 38 -6.55 13.67 9.85
CA THR A 38 -5.96 13.83 8.51
C THR A 38 -4.50 13.36 8.50
N LEU A 39 -3.73 13.68 9.54
CA LEU A 39 -2.35 13.22 9.71
C LEU A 39 -2.28 11.70 9.88
N ALA A 40 -3.14 11.12 10.71
CA ALA A 40 -3.20 9.67 10.90
C ALA A 40 -3.57 8.93 9.61
N LEU A 41 -4.51 9.47 8.82
CA LEU A 41 -4.85 8.96 7.50
C LEU A 41 -3.66 9.04 6.54
N TRP A 42 -2.95 10.17 6.53
CA TRP A 42 -1.77 10.36 5.68
C TRP A 42 -0.64 9.38 6.02
N GLU A 43 -0.26 9.24 7.29
CA GLU A 43 0.78 8.29 7.74
C GLU A 43 0.44 6.85 7.35
N ARG A 44 -0.83 6.47 7.50
CA ARG A 44 -1.29 5.16 7.08
C ARG A 44 -1.23 5.01 5.55
N GLY A 45 -1.61 6.04 4.81
CA GLY A 45 -1.51 6.08 3.34
C GLY A 45 -0.08 5.85 2.86
N GLU A 46 0.90 6.53 3.47
CA GLU A 46 2.32 6.36 3.15
C GLU A 46 2.80 4.93 3.40
N ALA A 47 2.40 4.33 4.53
CA ALA A 47 2.75 2.94 4.85
C ALA A 47 2.16 1.94 3.83
N LEU A 48 0.92 2.16 3.38
CA LEU A 48 0.27 1.33 2.36
C LEU A 48 0.90 1.51 0.98
N ALA A 49 1.27 2.74 0.61
CA ALA A 49 1.98 3.02 -0.64
C ALA A 49 3.34 2.32 -0.66
N ALA A 50 4.12 2.42 0.43
CA ALA A 50 5.39 1.72 0.58
C ALA A 50 5.23 0.20 0.46
N ARG A 51 4.18 -0.37 1.07
CA ARG A 51 3.86 -1.81 0.92
C ARG A 51 3.58 -2.19 -0.52
N CYS A 52 2.76 -1.41 -1.23
CA CYS A 52 2.43 -1.67 -2.63
C CYS A 52 3.69 -1.68 -3.50
N SER A 53 4.54 -0.66 -3.34
CA SER A 53 5.83 -0.57 -4.05
C SER A 53 6.72 -1.78 -3.77
N ALA A 54 6.88 -2.17 -2.51
CA ALA A 54 7.72 -3.31 -2.15
C ALA A 54 7.25 -4.64 -2.79
N ILE A 55 5.93 -4.83 -2.93
CA ILE A 55 5.38 -6.02 -3.61
C ILE A 55 5.68 -5.97 -5.11
N LEU A 56 5.45 -4.81 -5.75
CA LEU A 56 5.69 -4.63 -7.18
C LEU A 56 7.18 -4.79 -7.52
N ASP A 57 8.06 -4.20 -6.73
CA ASP A 57 9.51 -4.33 -6.88
C ASP A 57 9.95 -5.79 -6.76
N GLY A 58 9.40 -6.52 -5.77
CA GLY A 58 9.64 -7.95 -5.62
C GLY A 58 9.17 -8.78 -6.82
N ALA A 59 8.03 -8.44 -7.41
CA ALA A 59 7.52 -9.08 -8.62
C ALA A 59 8.40 -8.78 -9.84
N GLN A 60 8.79 -7.52 -10.04
CA GLN A 60 9.69 -7.09 -11.11
C GLN A 60 11.05 -7.79 -11.02
N ALA A 61 11.63 -7.88 -9.82
CA ALA A 61 12.90 -8.58 -9.60
C ALA A 61 12.83 -10.08 -9.95
N ARG A 62 11.69 -10.74 -9.71
CA ARG A 62 11.49 -12.15 -10.09
C ARG A 62 11.41 -12.31 -11.60
N LEU A 63 10.68 -11.42 -12.28
CA LEU A 63 10.58 -11.42 -13.75
C LEU A 63 11.95 -11.17 -14.40
N ALA A 64 12.71 -10.19 -13.89
CA ALA A 64 14.04 -9.89 -14.38
C ALA A 64 15.01 -11.09 -14.25
N LYS A 65 14.92 -11.84 -13.15
CA LYS A 65 15.73 -13.07 -12.95
C LYS A 65 15.31 -14.20 -13.90
N ALA A 66 14.01 -14.38 -14.11
CA ALA A 66 13.49 -15.38 -15.04
C ALA A 66 13.89 -15.06 -16.49
N GLY A 67 13.82 -13.79 -16.91
CA GLY A 67 14.23 -13.35 -18.25
C GLY A 67 15.72 -13.55 -18.53
N GLN A 68 16.60 -13.22 -17.56
CA GLN A 68 18.05 -13.45 -17.70
C GLN A 68 18.44 -14.93 -17.79
N SER A 69 17.59 -15.82 -17.27
CA SER A 69 17.85 -17.27 -17.33
C SER A 69 17.43 -17.90 -18.66
N GLY A 70 16.58 -17.22 -19.45
CA GLY A 70 16.11 -17.68 -20.76
C GLY A 70 16.95 -17.22 -21.95
N GLU A 71 17.85 -16.25 -21.76
CA GLU A 71 18.73 -15.70 -22.82
C GLU A 71 20.12 -16.39 -22.86
N ALA A 72 20.34 -17.39 -22.00
CA ALA A 72 21.60 -18.13 -21.88
C ALA A 72 21.59 -19.50 -22.58
N GLU A 73 20.64 -19.73 -23.49
CA GLU A 73 20.53 -20.97 -24.30
C GLU A 73 20.71 -20.70 -25.79
#